data_AF-A0A8S4B4C4-F1
#
_entry.id   AF-A0A8S4B4C4-F1
#
_cell.length_a   1.000
_cell.length_b   1.000
_cell.length_c   1.000
_cell.angle_alpha   90.00
_cell.angle_beta   90.00
_cell.angle_gamma   90.00
#
_symmetry.space_group_name_H-M   'P 1'
#
loop_
_entity.id
_entity.type
_entity.pdbx_description
1 polymer ?
#
loop_
_entity_poly.entity_id
_entity_poly.type
_entity_poly.pdbx_seq_one_letter_code
_entity_poly.pdbx_strand_id
1 'polypeptide(L)' 'MFGSGGEMSNAQLLQQRECVLSIAQFLQQNPRASQAQISAQVEKSVVVFAARVRALETARFF' A
#
# COMPACT_ATOMS: atom_id res chain seq x y z
N MET A 1 16.86 -20.47 13.62
CA MET A 1 16.43 -19.08 13.35
C MET A 1 15.31 -19.14 12.30
N PHE A 2 14.09 -19.48 12.73
CA PHE A 2 12.92 -19.48 11.86
C PHE A 2 12.16 -18.19 12.13
N GLY A 3 11.91 -17.45 11.05
CA GLY A 3 11.35 -16.11 11.08
C GLY A 3 10.13 -16.02 11.97
N SER A 4 10.18 -15.09 12.91
CA SER A 4 8.99 -14.51 13.52
C SER A 4 8.14 -14.03 12.34
N GLY A 5 7.03 -14.72 12.08
CA GLY A 5 5.97 -14.21 11.21
C GLY A 5 5.48 -12.95 11.88
N GLY A 6 6.14 -11.83 11.58
CA GLY A 6 5.94 -10.57 12.26
C GLY A 6 4.47 -10.20 12.15
N GLU A 7 3.80 -10.17 13.28
CA GLU A 7 2.42 -9.75 13.39
C GLU A 7 2.32 -8.33 12.79
N MET A 8 1.79 -8.22 11.58
CA MET A 8 1.56 -6.92 10.95
C MET A 8 0.58 -6.16 11.85
N SER A 9 1.00 -4.99 12.34
CA SER A 9 0.14 -4.20 13.21
C SER A 9 -1.17 -3.84 12.48
N ASN A 10 -2.29 -3.74 13.21
CA ASN A 10 -3.59 -3.33 12.67
C ASN A 10 -3.49 -2.04 11.82
N ALA A 11 -2.61 -1.12 12.22
CA ALA A 11 -2.35 0.10 11.47
C ALA A 11 -1.70 -0.17 10.09
N GLN A 12 -0.76 -1.11 10.00
CA GLN A 12 -0.13 -1.49 8.73
C GLN A 12 -1.10 -2.26 7.82
N LEU A 13 -1.97 -3.10 8.39
CA LEU A 13 -3.04 -3.77 7.65
C LEU A 13 -4.04 -2.77 7.05
N LEU A 14 -4.38 -1.72 7.80
CA LEU A 14 -5.24 -0.65 7.29
C LEU A 14 -4.59 0.07 6.10
N GLN A 15 -3.29 0.39 6.19
CA GLN A 15 -2.55 1.02 5.09
C GLN A 15 -2.48 0.12 3.85
N GLN A 16 -2.31 -1.20 4.03
CA GLN A 16 -2.30 -2.15 2.93
C GLN A 16 -3.66 -2.20 2.23
N ARG A 17 -4.75 -2.23 3.01
CA ARG A 17 -6.12 -2.21 2.47
C ARG A 17 -6.37 -0.93 1.67
N GLU A 18 -5.95 0.23 2.16
CA GLU A 18 -6.09 1.50 1.44
C GLU A 18 -5.32 1.49 0.10
N CYS A 19 -4.12 0.90 0.07
CA CYS A 19 -3.34 0.75 -1.16
C CYS A 19 -4.09 -0.07 -2.21
N VAL A 20 -4.61 -1.24 -1.82
CA VAL A 20 -5.36 -2.13 -2.73
C VAL A 20 -6.65 -1.45 -3.22
N LEU A 21 -7.38 -0.77 -2.33
CA LEU A 21 -8.60 -0.05 -2.70
C LEU A 21 -8.32 1.09 -3.68
N SER A 22 -7.23 1.83 -3.50
CA SER A 22 -6.80 2.88 -4.45
C SER A 22 -6.58 2.33 -5.85
N ILE A 23 -5.91 1.17 -5.96
CA ILE A 23 -5.67 0.50 -7.25
C ILE A 23 -6.99 0.00 -7.85
N ALA A 24 -7.83 -0.66 -7.05
CA ALA A 24 -9.12 -1.18 -7.50
C ALA A 24 -10.04 -0.06 -8.01
N GLN A 25 -10.09 1.07 -7.29
CA GLN A 25 -10.86 2.24 -7.69
C GLN A 25 -10.35 2.83 -9.01
N PHE A 26 -9.02 2.91 -9.19
CA PHE A 26 -8.42 3.36 -10.45
C PHE A 26 -8.83 2.46 -11.62
N LEU A 27 -8.80 1.13 -11.44
CA LEU A 27 -9.21 0.18 -12.49
C LEU A 27 -10.70 0.32 -12.83
N GLN A 28 -11.56 0.52 -11.82
CA GLN A 28 -13.00 0.74 -12.04
C GLN A 28 -13.28 2.04 -12.80
N GLN A 29 -12.56 3.12 -12.49
CA GLN A 29 -12.71 4.42 -13.16
C GLN A 29 -12.09 4.43 -14.56
N ASN A 30 -11.11 3.57 -14.81
CA ASN A 30 -10.36 3.51 -16.06
C ASN A 30 -10.40 2.09 -16.65
N PRO A 31 -11.56 1.62 -17.14
CA PRO A 31 -11.73 0.25 -17.65
C PRO A 31 -10.92 -0.04 -18.93
N ARG A 32 -10.37 0.99 -19.58
CA ARG A 32 -9.49 0.90 -20.75
C ARG A 32 -8.05 1.33 -20.46
N ALA A 33 -7.67 1.39 -19.18
CA ALA A 33 -6.29 1.72 -18.80
C ALA A 33 -5.32 0.74 -19.47
N SER A 34 -4.27 1.28 -20.08
CA SER A 34 -3.19 0.46 -20.61
C SER A 34 -2.36 -0.14 -19.47
N GLN A 35 -1.62 -1.21 -19.76
CA GLN A 35 -0.72 -1.83 -18.78
C GLN A 35 0.25 -0.81 -18.16
N ALA A 36 0.76 0.13 -18.95
CA ALA A 36 1.65 1.19 -18.46
C ALA A 36 0.96 2.13 -17.45
N GLN A 37 -0.31 2.47 -17.70
CA GLN A 37 -1.09 3.30 -16.79
C GLN A 37 -1.41 2.55 -15.48
N ILE A 38 -1.71 1.26 -15.57
CA ILE A 38 -1.94 0.40 -14.41
C ILE A 38 -0.65 0.29 -13.58
N SER A 39 0.48 -0.01 -14.21
CA SER A 39 1.79 -0.11 -13.53
C SER A 39 2.14 1.20 -12.82
N ALA A 40 1.97 2.36 -13.48
CA ALA A 40 2.24 3.66 -12.87
C ALA A 40 1.35 3.93 -11.63
N GLN A 41 0.08 3.54 -11.68
CA GLN A 41 -0.81 3.68 -10.52
C GLN A 41 -0.44 2.74 -9.37
N VAL A 42 -0.04 1.51 -9.68
CA VAL A 42 0.42 0.53 -8.68
C VAL A 42 1.68 1.06 -8.00
N GLU A 43 2.69 1.48 -8.77
CA GLU A 43 3.93 2.05 -8.24
C GLU A 43 3.66 3.24 -7.33
N LYS A 44 2.83 4.18 -7.78
CA LYS A 44 2.42 5.34 -6.97
C LYS A 44 1.76 4.92 -5.66
N SER A 45 0.82 3.97 -5.71
CA SER A 45 0.08 3.51 -4.53
C SER A 45 1.01 2.80 -3.54
N VAL A 46 1.97 2.00 -4.02
CA VAL A 46 2.98 1.32 -3.22
C VAL A 46 3.93 2.31 -2.55
N VAL A 47 4.39 3.36 -3.26
CA VAL A 47 5.24 4.41 -2.67
C VAL A 47 4.51 5.13 -1.55
N VAL A 48 3.24 5.50 -1.75
CA VAL A 48 2.42 6.14 -0.72
C VAL A 48 2.24 5.21 0.48
N PHE A 49 1.94 3.93 0.26
CA PHE A 49 1.84 2.93 1.31
C PHE A 49 3.13 2.84 2.13
N ALA A 50 4.29 2.72 1.47
CA ALA A 50 5.58 2.64 2.13
C ALA A 50 5.88 3.88 2.99
N ALA A 51 5.56 5.08 2.48
CA ALA A 51 5.71 6.32 3.24
C ALA A 51 4.83 6.34 4.51
N ARG A 52 3.57 5.88 4.39
CA ARG A 52 2.65 5.82 5.52
C ARG A 52 3.05 4.78 6.56
N VAL A 53 3.54 3.61 6.13
CA VAL A 53 4.10 2.61 7.04
C VAL A 53 5.31 3.14 7.79
N ARG A 54 6.27 3.79 7.09
CA ARG A 54 7.43 4.41 7.75
C ARG A 54 7.05 5.51 8.73
N ALA A 55 6.00 6.28 8.43
CA ALA A 55 5.50 7.30 9.35
C ALA A 55 4.93 6.66 10.64
N LEU A 56 4.19 5.55 10.52
CA LEU A 56 3.69 4.79 11.68
C LEU A 56 4.83 4.20 12.50
N GLU A 57 5.85 3.65 11.85
CA GLU A 57 7.05 3.16 12.53
C GLU A 57 7.76 4.29 13.25
N THR A 58 7.93 5.45 12.62
CA THR A 58 8.57 6.63 13.24
C THR A 58 7.77 7.16 14.43
N ALA A 59 6.44 7.27 14.30
CA ALA A 59 5.55 7.71 15.36
C ALA A 59 5.50 6.73 16.56
N ARG A 60 5.87 5.46 16.37
CA ARG A 60 5.99 4.48 17.45
C ARG A 60 7.19 4.76 18.36
N PHE A 61 8.19 5.49 17.87
CA PHE A 61 9.44 5.78 18.59
C PHE A 61 9.43 7.11 19.38
N PHE A 62 8.35 7.88 19.33
CA PHE A 62 8.14 9.12 20.09
C PHE A 62 6.87 9.00 20.93
#